data_AF-A0A8T4L159-F1
#
_entry.id   AF-A0A8T4L159-F1
#
_cell.length_a   1.000
_cell.length_b   1.000
_cell.length_c   1.000
_cell.angle_alpha   90.00
_cell.angle_beta   90.00
_cell.angle_gamma   90.00
#
_symmetry.space_group_name_H-M   'P 1'
#
loop_
_entity.id
_entity.type
_entity.pdbx_description
1 polymer ?
#
loop_
_entity_poly.entity_id
_entity_poly.type
_entity_poly.pdbx_seq_one_letter_code
_entity_poly.pdbx_strand_id
1 'polypeptide(L)'
;MKGNILGIVLAVLLGVVVFFSPAMQDPHHSMNQQREDFIEMKNHIHETARNTSIYRCCLMKPCMYCIEKTPGHGEGATCDCMQDIVNGVHPCGECIGEILEGHGNPYLAKYFARAISEKTGHEDAIKQIILEKYGIAIEEQV
;
A
#
# COMPACT_ATOMS: atom_id res chain seq x y z
N MET A 1 55.72 -35.66 -19.64
CA MET A 1 55.16 -34.30 -19.85
C MET A 1 53.94 -34.24 -20.81
N LYS A 2 53.34 -35.37 -21.25
CA LYS A 2 52.16 -35.33 -22.16
C LYS A 2 50.80 -35.40 -21.44
N GLY A 3 50.76 -35.73 -20.15
CA GLY A 3 49.51 -35.89 -19.38
C GLY A 3 48.82 -34.59 -18.96
N ASN A 4 49.56 -33.47 -18.83
CA ASN A 4 48.99 -32.22 -18.28
C ASN A 4 48.31 -31.35 -19.34
N ILE A 5 48.62 -31.53 -20.63
CA ILE A 5 48.05 -30.70 -21.70
C ILE A 5 46.57 -31.02 -21.91
N LEU A 6 46.19 -32.31 -21.83
CA LEU A 6 44.80 -32.72 -22.01
C LEU A 6 43.88 -32.17 -20.91
N GLY A 7 44.35 -32.13 -19.65
CA GLY A 7 43.59 -31.57 -18.53
C GLY A 7 43.36 -30.06 -18.67
N ILE A 8 44.37 -29.32 -19.13
CA ILE A 8 44.26 -27.87 -19.35
C ILE A 8 43.27 -27.58 -20.49
N VAL A 9 43.34 -28.34 -21.60
CA VAL A 9 42.42 -28.17 -22.73
C VAL A 9 40.97 -28.47 -22.32
N LEU A 10 40.74 -29.50 -21.51
CA LEU A 10 39.40 -29.84 -21.02
C LEU A 10 38.83 -28.77 -20.09
N ALA A 11 39.68 -28.23 -19.19
CA ALA A 11 39.28 -27.16 -18.28
C ALA A 11 38.95 -25.86 -19.02
N VAL A 12 39.72 -25.52 -20.06
CA VAL A 12 39.44 -24.35 -20.90
C VAL A 12 38.15 -24.55 -21.70
N LEU A 13 37.92 -25.72 -22.27
CA LEU A 13 36.68 -26.02 -23.01
C LEU A 13 35.44 -25.95 -22.09
N LEU A 14 35.52 -26.52 -20.89
CA LEU A 14 34.45 -26.41 -19.89
C LEU A 14 34.23 -24.95 -19.46
N GLY A 15 35.30 -24.19 -19.25
CA GLY A 15 35.23 -22.77 -18.93
C GLY A 15 34.54 -21.95 -20.02
N VAL A 16 34.87 -22.19 -21.30
CA VAL A 16 34.26 -21.50 -22.45
C VAL A 16 32.78 -21.88 -22.60
N VAL A 17 32.41 -23.15 -22.42
CA VAL A 17 30.99 -23.55 -22.52
C VAL A 17 30.14 -22.90 -21.41
N VAL A 18 30.67 -22.79 -20.19
CA VAL A 18 29.97 -22.11 -19.09
C VAL A 18 29.88 -20.60 -19.31
N PHE A 19 30.95 -19.96 -19.82
CA PHE A 19 30.96 -18.51 -20.07
C PHE A 19 30.06 -18.07 -21.24
N PHE A 20 29.87 -18.92 -22.25
CA PHE A 20 29.03 -18.61 -23.41
C PHE A 20 27.63 -19.23 -23.32
N SER A 21 27.27 -19.83 -22.19
CA SER A 21 25.91 -20.32 -21.98
C SER A 21 24.93 -19.14 -21.84
N PRO A 22 23.93 -18.99 -22.73
CA PRO A 22 22.93 -17.91 -22.65
C PRO A 22 22.02 -17.99 -21.42
N ALA A 23 22.17 -19.04 -20.59
CA ALA A 23 21.40 -19.27 -19.37
C ALA A 23 21.70 -18.29 -18.22
N MET A 24 22.71 -17.41 -18.36
CA MET A 24 23.02 -16.34 -17.40
C MET A 24 22.81 -14.92 -17.98
N GLN A 25 21.94 -14.78 -19.00
CA GLN A 25 21.37 -13.47 -19.27
C GLN A 25 20.28 -13.21 -18.23
N ASP A 26 20.70 -12.53 -17.15
CA ASP A 26 19.82 -11.95 -16.15
C ASP A 26 18.67 -11.25 -16.89
N PRO A 27 17.40 -11.69 -16.74
CA PRO A 27 16.30 -11.01 -17.37
C PRO A 27 16.25 -9.63 -16.76
N HIS A 28 16.85 -8.65 -17.45
CA HIS A 28 16.64 -7.24 -17.19
C HIS A 28 15.16 -7.00 -17.39
N HIS A 29 14.38 -7.23 -16.32
CA HIS A 29 12.97 -6.90 -16.28
C HIS A 29 12.90 -5.43 -16.68
N SER A 30 12.20 -5.18 -17.79
CA SER A 30 12.02 -3.81 -18.21
C SER A 30 11.32 -3.05 -17.08
N MET A 31 11.66 -1.77 -16.89
CA MET A 31 11.00 -0.90 -15.90
C MET A 31 9.46 -0.98 -15.99
N ASN A 32 8.94 -1.17 -17.20
CA ASN A 32 7.52 -1.34 -17.44
C ASN A 32 6.97 -2.64 -16.83
N GLN A 33 7.71 -3.74 -16.97
CA GLN A 33 7.33 -5.03 -16.40
C GLN A 33 7.35 -4.99 -14.87
N GLN A 34 8.38 -4.40 -14.25
CA GLN A 34 8.42 -4.22 -12.79
C GLN A 34 7.26 -3.35 -12.28
N ARG A 35 6.88 -2.32 -13.06
CA ARG A 35 5.73 -1.48 -12.74
C ARG A 35 4.42 -2.26 -12.81
N GLU A 36 4.25 -3.09 -13.84
CA GLU A 36 3.06 -3.94 -14.00
C GLU A 36 2.94 -4.95 -12.87
N ASP A 37 4.04 -5.64 -12.54
CA ASP A 37 4.11 -6.59 -11.41
C ASP A 37 3.73 -5.91 -10.08
N PHE A 38 4.22 -4.67 -9.86
CA PHE A 38 3.87 -3.90 -8.68
C PHE A 38 2.38 -3.51 -8.64
N ILE A 39 1.81 -3.11 -9.78
CA ILE A 39 0.38 -2.77 -9.88
C ILE A 39 -0.48 -4.00 -9.60
N GLU A 40 -0.13 -5.16 -10.16
CA GLU A 40 -0.82 -6.42 -9.96
C GLU A 40 -0.78 -6.84 -8.48
N MET A 41 0.42 -6.85 -7.88
CA MET A 41 0.60 -7.17 -6.46
C MET A 41 -0.21 -6.23 -5.56
N LYS A 42 -0.16 -4.91 -5.81
CA LYS A 42 -0.93 -3.92 -5.05
C LYS A 42 -2.43 -4.18 -5.13
N ASN A 43 -2.94 -4.47 -6.33
CA ASN A 43 -4.36 -4.75 -6.53
C ASN A 43 -4.80 -6.04 -5.83
N HIS A 44 -3.97 -7.08 -5.88
CA HIS A 44 -4.21 -8.35 -5.17
C HIS A 44 -4.27 -8.15 -3.64
N ILE A 45 -3.35 -7.34 -3.07
CA ILE A 45 -3.38 -6.99 -1.65
C ILE A 45 -4.67 -6.26 -1.30
N HIS A 46 -5.09 -5.27 -2.10
CA HIS A 46 -6.34 -4.52 -1.87
C HIS A 46 -7.59 -5.39 -1.94
N GLU A 47 -7.63 -6.39 -2.82
CA GLU A 47 -8.76 -7.31 -2.96
C GLU A 47 -8.81 -8.31 -1.79
N THR A 48 -7.67 -8.89 -1.44
CA THR A 48 -7.54 -9.80 -0.29
C THR A 48 -7.89 -9.08 1.03
N ALA A 49 -7.39 -7.86 1.21
CA ALA A 49 -7.65 -7.01 2.37
C ALA A 49 -9.15 -6.71 2.57
N ARG A 50 -9.86 -6.40 1.47
CA ARG A 50 -11.31 -6.13 1.50
C ARG A 50 -12.13 -7.38 1.84
N ASN A 51 -11.79 -8.53 1.25
CA ASN A 51 -12.58 -9.76 1.39
C ASN A 51 -12.41 -10.46 2.74
N THR A 52 -11.31 -10.20 3.45
CA THR A 52 -11.00 -10.89 4.71
C THR A 52 -11.57 -10.20 5.95
N SER A 53 -12.23 -9.05 5.83
CA SER A 53 -12.74 -8.21 6.94
C SER A 53 -11.66 -7.69 7.93
N ILE A 54 -10.38 -7.95 7.64
CA ILE A 54 -9.21 -7.53 8.44
C ILE A 54 -8.90 -6.03 8.24
N TYR A 55 -9.50 -5.39 7.24
CA TYR A 55 -9.28 -3.97 6.95
C TYR A 55 -10.55 -3.15 7.13
N ARG A 56 -10.63 -2.49 8.29
CA ARG A 56 -11.63 -1.47 8.60
C ARG A 56 -10.98 -0.09 8.40
N CYS A 57 -10.79 0.29 7.14
CA CYS A 57 -10.02 1.47 6.77
C CYS A 57 -10.86 2.76 6.73
N CYS A 58 -10.21 3.91 6.98
CA CYS A 58 -10.76 5.25 6.78
C CYS A 58 -11.11 5.56 5.31
N LEU A 59 -10.48 4.85 4.37
CA LEU A 59 -10.60 5.07 2.93
C LEU A 59 -11.30 3.89 2.24
N MET A 60 -11.70 4.10 0.98
CA MET A 60 -12.27 3.05 0.13
C MET A 60 -11.27 1.95 -0.26
N LYS A 61 -9.97 2.24 -0.15
CA LYS A 61 -8.86 1.31 -0.39
C LYS A 61 -7.90 1.38 0.80
N PRO A 62 -7.20 0.28 1.16
CA PRO A 62 -6.17 0.34 2.19
C PRO A 62 -5.17 1.45 1.88
N CYS A 63 -4.89 2.30 2.88
CA CYS A 63 -3.81 3.28 2.80
C CYS A 63 -2.45 2.57 2.98
N MET A 64 -1.38 3.18 2.47
CA MET A 64 -0.02 2.65 2.61
C MET A 64 0.33 2.45 4.08
N TYR A 65 -0.07 3.37 4.96
CA TYR A 65 0.14 3.23 6.40
C TYR A 65 -0.49 1.93 6.95
N CYS A 66 -1.72 1.58 6.53
CA CYS A 66 -2.34 0.32 6.94
C CYS A 66 -1.67 -0.91 6.32
N ILE A 67 -1.01 -0.79 5.17
CA ILE A 67 -0.26 -1.90 4.57
C ILE A 67 1.07 -2.09 5.30
N GLU A 68 1.83 -1.02 5.52
CA GLU A 68 3.17 -1.05 6.15
C GLU A 68 3.13 -1.34 7.65
N LYS A 69 2.11 -0.84 8.36
CA LYS A 69 1.93 -1.07 9.80
C LYS A 69 1.11 -2.31 10.12
N THR A 70 0.91 -3.19 9.15
CA THR A 70 0.46 -4.57 9.38
C THR A 70 1.69 -5.48 9.20
N PRO A 71 2.29 -6.06 10.26
CA PRO A 71 1.79 -6.24 11.63
C PRO A 71 2.53 -5.34 12.64
N GLY A 72 2.68 -4.05 12.35
CA GLY A 72 3.36 -3.03 13.16
C GLY A 72 2.72 -2.68 14.51
N HIS A 73 1.62 -3.35 14.90
CA HIS A 73 1.12 -3.41 16.28
C HIS A 73 1.33 -4.80 16.93
N GLY A 74 2.22 -5.63 16.38
CA GLY A 74 2.43 -7.04 16.75
C GLY A 74 1.86 -7.98 15.67
N GLU A 75 2.44 -9.18 15.51
CA GLU A 75 1.93 -10.23 14.61
C GLU A 75 0.41 -10.39 14.76
N GLY A 76 -0.34 -10.20 13.65
CA GLY A 76 -1.80 -10.21 13.66
C GLY A 76 -2.49 -8.85 13.82
N ALA A 77 -1.75 -7.73 13.79
CA ALA A 77 -2.34 -6.39 13.86
C ALA A 77 -3.36 -6.14 12.74
N THR A 78 -4.56 -5.74 13.14
CA THR A 78 -5.69 -5.41 12.25
C THR A 78 -5.74 -3.89 12.08
N CYS A 79 -5.88 -3.39 10.85
CA CYS A 79 -6.12 -1.96 10.61
C CYS A 79 -7.57 -1.64 11.04
N ASP A 80 -7.74 -0.94 12.15
CA ASP A 80 -9.05 -0.55 12.73
C ASP A 80 -9.26 0.97 12.74
N CYS A 81 -8.68 1.70 11.78
CA CYS A 81 -8.82 3.16 11.68
C CYS A 81 -10.29 3.61 11.56
N MET A 82 -11.20 2.74 11.11
CA MET A 82 -12.63 2.99 11.16
C MET A 82 -13.10 3.27 12.60
N GLN A 83 -12.67 2.45 13.57
CA GLN A 83 -13.03 2.63 14.97
C GLN A 83 -12.47 3.94 15.51
N ASP A 84 -11.24 4.30 15.14
CA ASP A 84 -10.64 5.59 15.48
C ASP A 84 -11.48 6.75 14.95
N ILE A 85 -11.84 6.73 13.67
CA ILE A 85 -12.68 7.76 13.04
C ILE A 85 -14.03 7.90 13.75
N VAL A 86 -14.72 6.79 14.02
CA VAL A 86 -16.04 6.81 14.69
C VAL A 86 -15.94 7.37 16.11
N ASN A 87 -14.80 7.19 16.79
CA ASN A 87 -14.56 7.74 18.11
C ASN A 87 -14.02 9.18 18.09
N GLY A 88 -13.87 9.79 16.92
CA GLY A 88 -13.32 11.13 16.76
C GLY A 88 -11.82 11.20 17.00
N VAL A 89 -11.09 10.10 16.80
CA VAL A 89 -9.63 10.04 16.91
C VAL A 89 -9.01 10.35 15.56
N HIS A 90 -7.99 11.20 15.57
CA HIS A 90 -7.30 11.67 14.38
C HIS A 90 -6.70 10.54 13.52
N PRO A 91 -7.04 10.46 12.22
CA PRO A 91 -6.47 9.48 11.30
C PRO A 91 -5.04 9.85 10.89
N CYS A 92 -4.32 8.91 10.26
CA CYS A 92 -2.99 9.22 9.73
C CYS A 92 -3.04 10.30 8.63
N GLY A 93 -1.91 11.00 8.40
CA GLY A 93 -1.84 12.10 7.43
C GLY A 93 -2.24 11.71 6.00
N GLU A 94 -1.94 10.48 5.58
CA GLU A 94 -2.38 9.95 4.28
C GLU A 94 -3.91 9.88 4.19
N CYS A 95 -4.57 9.33 5.22
CA CYS A 95 -6.03 9.29 5.26
C CYS A 95 -6.63 10.69 5.27
N ILE A 96 -6.03 11.67 5.96
CA ILE A 96 -6.54 13.05 5.98
C ILE A 96 -6.57 13.65 4.58
N GLY A 97 -5.45 13.59 3.85
CA GLY A 97 -5.36 14.13 2.50
C GLY A 97 -6.42 13.53 1.58
N GLU A 98 -6.47 12.20 1.51
CA GLU A 98 -7.44 11.48 0.69
C GLU A 98 -8.89 11.76 1.11
N ILE A 99 -9.18 11.88 2.41
CA ILE A 99 -10.53 12.25 2.88
C ILE A 99 -10.91 13.65 2.40
N LEU A 100 -10.02 14.63 2.52
CA LEU A 100 -10.29 16.01 2.11
C LEU A 100 -10.37 16.17 0.58
N GLU A 101 -9.85 15.21 -0.18
CA GLU A 101 -9.99 15.12 -1.64
C GLU A 101 -11.26 14.37 -2.10
N GLY A 102 -11.97 13.69 -1.19
CA GLY A 102 -13.20 12.93 -1.49
C GLY A 102 -12.98 11.44 -1.73
N HIS A 103 -11.85 10.88 -1.31
CA HIS A 103 -11.49 9.47 -1.43
C HIS A 103 -11.65 8.67 -0.14
N GLY A 104 -12.18 9.31 0.91
CA GLY A 104 -12.59 8.67 2.16
C GLY A 104 -13.72 7.67 1.97
N ASN A 105 -13.88 6.78 2.94
CA ASN A 105 -15.00 5.86 3.00
C ASN A 105 -16.32 6.63 3.25
N PRO A 106 -17.27 6.67 2.29
CA PRO A 106 -18.47 7.50 2.41
C PRO A 106 -19.35 7.12 3.61
N TYR A 107 -19.31 5.87 4.07
CA TYR A 107 -20.06 5.42 5.25
C TYR A 107 -19.57 6.07 6.55
N LEU A 108 -18.35 6.60 6.54
CA LEU A 108 -17.73 7.29 7.68
C LEU A 108 -17.77 8.82 7.54
N ALA A 109 -18.31 9.34 6.43
CA ALA A 109 -18.22 10.76 6.08
C ALA A 109 -18.67 11.69 7.21
N LYS A 110 -19.78 11.34 7.88
CA LYS A 110 -20.31 12.11 9.01
C LYS A 110 -19.38 12.24 10.21
N TYR A 111 -18.37 11.38 10.35
CA TYR A 111 -17.41 11.39 11.47
C TYR A 111 -16.08 12.08 11.14
N PHE A 112 -15.80 12.34 9.85
CA PHE A 112 -14.49 12.82 9.43
C PHE A 112 -14.13 14.19 10.00
N ALA A 113 -15.10 15.11 10.04
CA ALA A 113 -14.82 16.47 10.51
C ALA A 113 -14.32 16.48 11.95
N ARG A 114 -15.00 15.76 12.84
CA ARG A 114 -14.61 15.62 14.24
C ARG A 114 -13.29 14.88 14.41
N ALA A 115 -13.10 13.78 13.70
CA ALA A 115 -11.86 13.01 13.80
C ALA A 115 -10.64 13.82 13.36
N ILE A 116 -10.73 14.53 12.23
CA ILE A 116 -9.63 15.36 11.72
C ILE A 116 -9.43 16.61 12.60
N SER A 117 -10.50 17.17 13.18
CA SER A 117 -10.42 18.35 14.03
C SER A 117 -9.75 18.09 15.38
N GLU A 118 -9.66 16.84 15.85
CA GLU A 118 -9.03 16.47 17.13
C GLU A 118 -7.62 17.05 17.30
N LYS A 119 -6.81 17.08 16.22
CA LYS A 119 -5.48 17.71 16.24
C LYS A 119 -5.37 19.03 15.48
N THR A 120 -6.28 19.29 14.55
CA THR A 120 -6.19 20.49 13.71
C THR A 120 -6.95 21.68 14.28
N GLY A 121 -7.97 21.46 15.12
CA GLY A 121 -8.79 22.53 15.71
C GLY A 121 -9.69 23.28 14.71
N HIS A 122 -9.88 22.75 13.50
CA HIS A 122 -10.56 23.43 12.39
C HIS A 122 -11.88 22.75 11.97
N GLU A 123 -12.69 22.32 12.95
CA GLU A 123 -13.89 21.50 12.68
C GLU A 123 -14.86 22.14 11.69
N ASP A 124 -15.23 23.41 11.85
CA ASP A 124 -16.19 24.08 10.96
C ASP A 124 -15.72 24.13 9.51
N ALA A 125 -14.42 24.44 9.29
CA ALA A 125 -13.83 24.45 7.96
C ALA A 125 -13.83 23.05 7.35
N ILE A 126 -13.53 22.02 8.15
CA ILE A 126 -13.56 20.64 7.68
C ILE A 126 -14.99 20.21 7.38
N LYS A 127 -15.99 20.60 8.17
CA LYS A 127 -17.41 20.30 7.89
C LYS A 127 -17.87 20.82 6.54
N GLN A 128 -17.40 22.01 6.15
CA GLN A 128 -17.66 22.57 4.82
C GLN A 128 -17.01 21.73 3.72
N ILE A 129 -15.77 21.28 3.91
CA ILE A 129 -15.10 20.39 2.96
C ILE A 129 -15.85 19.06 2.85
N ILE A 130 -16.29 18.47 3.96
CA ILE A 130 -17.04 17.21 3.94
C ILE A 130 -18.40 17.38 3.24
N LEU A 131 -19.08 18.50 3.45
CA LEU A 131 -20.30 18.83 2.69
C LEU A 131 -20.01 18.89 1.18
N GLU A 132 -18.94 19.58 0.78
CA GLU A 132 -18.57 19.72 -0.64
C GLU A 132 -18.20 18.37 -1.27
N LYS A 133 -17.39 17.56 -0.58
CA LYS A 133 -16.83 16.31 -1.12
C LYS A 133 -17.77 15.11 -1.04
N TYR A 134 -18.63 15.05 -0.02
CA TYR A 134 -19.47 13.88 0.27
C TYR A 134 -20.97 14.19 0.24
N GLY A 135 -21.37 15.46 0.18
CA GLY A 135 -22.79 15.86 0.16
C GLY A 135 -23.50 15.69 1.51
N ILE A 136 -22.77 15.54 2.60
CA ILE A 136 -23.33 15.37 3.95
C ILE A 136 -23.57 16.74 4.57
N ALA A 137 -24.83 17.02 4.92
CA ALA A 137 -25.22 18.28 5.55
C ALA A 137 -24.45 18.51 6.87
N ILE A 138 -24.11 19.75 7.19
CA ILE A 138 -23.23 20.10 8.32
C ILE A 138 -23.81 19.60 9.65
N GLU A 139 -25.12 19.68 9.79
CA GLU A 139 -25.92 19.22 10.93
C GLU A 139 -25.93 17.70 11.10
N GLU A 140 -25.64 16.94 10.05
CA GLU A 140 -25.55 15.48 10.08
C GLU A 140 -24.15 14.98 10.48
N GLN A 141 -23.16 15.88 10.55
CA GLN A 141 -21.77 15.58 10.89
C GLN A 141 -21.55 15.63 12.42
N VAL A 142 -20.99 14.55 13.00
CA VAL A 142 -20.97 14.23 14.44
C VAL A 142 -19.58 13.97 15.02
#